data_AF-A0A1G0D5P0-F1
#
_entry.id   AF-A0A1G0D5P0-F1
#
_cell.length_a   1.000
_cell.length_b   1.000
_cell.length_c   1.000
_cell.angle_alpha   90.00
_cell.angle_beta   90.00
_cell.angle_gamma   90.00
#
_symmetry.space_group_name_H-M   'P 1'
#
loop_
_entity.id
_entity.type
_entity.pdbx_description
1 polymer ?
#
loop_
_entity_poly.entity_id
_entity_poly.type
_entity_poly.pdbx_seq_one_letter_code
_entity_poly.pdbx_strand_id
1 'polypeptide(L)'
;MKCNARLKNIAASACLAAISGMVYADDTVQDIVIPSMASTYTGGSRSYMLALNDTGAVKEQAGATPAMQTAEFEPPMFSGSNAHKYLGLGTLALVVATAIAPKPAEIEDRAPTQAELDAQKSSTHAKLGRAAAALAAATVTTGLLAHWDDFHLEDGWTDPDNLHALLGTAGALAMLAAVSQAPEGGHAGTGMAGGIAMGIAIKLTW
;
A
#
# COMPACT_ATOMS: atom_id res chain seq x y z
N MET A 1 -4.04 -19.46 -15.48
CA MET A 1 -3.34 -19.97 -14.27
C MET A 1 -4.22 -19.74 -13.05
N LYS A 2 -4.56 -20.77 -12.27
CA LYS A 2 -5.37 -20.63 -11.04
C LYS A 2 -4.44 -20.22 -9.89
N CYS A 3 -4.43 -18.93 -9.52
CA CYS A 3 -3.67 -18.48 -8.37
C CYS A 3 -4.40 -18.90 -7.08
N ASN A 4 -3.75 -19.75 -6.27
CA ASN A 4 -4.34 -20.39 -5.10
C ASN A 4 -4.76 -19.35 -4.04
N ALA A 5 -6.01 -19.42 -3.57
CA ALA A 5 -6.57 -18.56 -2.52
C ALA A 5 -5.73 -18.50 -1.21
N ARG A 6 -4.86 -19.49 -1.01
CA ARG A 6 -3.91 -19.52 0.11
C ARG A 6 -2.88 -18.39 0.07
N LEU A 7 -2.46 -17.92 -1.11
CA LEU A 7 -1.47 -16.85 -1.24
C LEU A 7 -2.07 -15.48 -0.83
N LYS A 8 -3.35 -15.25 -1.19
CA LYS A 8 -4.08 -14.02 -0.82
C LYS A 8 -4.24 -13.90 0.71
N ASN A 9 -4.48 -15.02 1.38
CA ASN A 9 -4.63 -15.06 2.84
C ASN A 9 -3.30 -14.79 3.58
N ILE A 10 -2.17 -15.27 3.06
CA ILE A 10 -0.85 -15.01 3.66
C ILE A 10 -0.47 -13.53 3.53
N ALA A 11 -0.73 -12.91 2.36
CA ALA A 11 -0.46 -11.48 2.15
C ALA A 11 -1.32 -10.57 3.06
N ALA A 12 -2.61 -10.91 3.26
CA ALA A 12 -3.48 -10.18 4.17
C ALA A 12 -3.04 -10.29 5.64
N SER A 13 -2.54 -11.46 6.07
CA SER A 13 -2.00 -11.66 7.42
C SER A 13 -0.70 -10.88 7.67
N ALA A 14 0.15 -10.72 6.65
CA ALA A 14 1.36 -9.90 6.76
C ALA A 14 1.04 -8.40 6.90
N CYS A 15 0.01 -7.91 6.20
CA CYS A 15 -0.46 -6.52 6.34
C CYS A 15 -1.06 -6.24 7.73
N LEU A 16 -1.80 -7.18 8.34
CA LEU A 16 -2.30 -6.99 9.70
C LEU A 16 -1.16 -6.99 10.74
N ALA A 17 -0.15 -7.84 10.55
CA ALA A 17 1.03 -7.88 11.43
C ALA A 17 1.89 -6.61 11.36
N ALA A 18 1.95 -5.96 10.19
CA ALA A 18 2.66 -4.69 10.02
C ALA A 18 1.94 -3.50 10.70
N ILE A 19 0.61 -3.57 10.84
CA ILE A 19 -0.18 -2.52 11.52
C ILE A 19 -0.16 -2.72 13.04
N SER A 20 -0.16 -3.95 13.54
CA SER A 20 -0.05 -4.24 14.98
C SER A 20 1.34 -4.03 15.57
N GLY A 21 2.41 -4.02 14.75
CA GLY A 21 3.78 -3.82 15.22
C GLY A 21 4.17 -2.40 15.66
N MET A 22 3.27 -1.40 15.54
CA MET A 22 3.54 -0.01 15.95
C MET A 22 2.85 0.39 17.27
N VAL A 23 2.12 -0.53 17.90
CA VAL A 23 1.41 -0.29 19.16
C VAL A 23 1.63 -1.52 20.06
N TYR A 24 2.55 -1.37 21.03
CA TYR A 24 3.00 -2.34 22.05
C TYR A 24 4.13 -3.32 21.68
N ALA A 25 5.34 -2.98 22.13
CA ALA A 25 6.27 -3.96 22.68
C ALA A 25 5.96 -4.09 24.18
N ASP A 26 5.13 -5.06 24.55
CA ASP A 26 5.03 -5.56 25.92
C ASP A 26 4.75 -7.07 25.83
N ASP A 27 5.56 -7.86 26.55
CA ASP A 27 5.51 -9.32 26.51
C ASP A 27 4.27 -9.81 27.27
N THR A 28 3.25 -10.27 26.56
CA THR A 28 2.27 -11.20 27.15
C THR A 28 1.66 -12.11 26.10
N VAL A 29 1.89 -13.40 26.28
CA VAL A 29 1.25 -14.49 25.54
C VAL A 29 -0.26 -14.39 25.76
N GLN A 30 -1.02 -14.07 24.70
CA GLN A 30 -2.47 -14.22 24.69
C GLN A 30 -2.86 -15.32 23.71
N ASP A 31 -3.54 -16.33 24.24
CA ASP A 31 -4.19 -17.39 23.47
C ASP A 31 -5.24 -16.79 22.52
N ILE A 32 -4.92 -16.82 21.22
CA ILE A 32 -5.83 -16.38 20.17
C ILE A 32 -6.81 -17.51 19.87
N VAL A 33 -8.02 -17.41 20.42
CA VAL A 33 -9.18 -18.17 19.96
C VAL A 33 -9.62 -17.57 18.61
N ILE A 34 -9.45 -18.33 17.53
CA ILE A 34 -9.86 -17.95 16.17
C ILE A 34 -11.38 -18.09 16.06
N PRO A 35 -12.18 -17.02 15.84
CA PRO A 35 -13.56 -17.18 15.44
C PRO A 35 -13.61 -17.64 13.97
N SER A 36 -14.28 -18.77 13.75
CA SER A 36 -14.58 -19.32 12.42
C SER A 36 -15.37 -18.30 11.57
N MET A 37 -14.67 -17.59 10.68
CA MET A 37 -15.22 -16.61 9.72
C MET A 37 -15.94 -17.28 8.52
N ALA A 38 -16.54 -18.45 8.71
CA ALA A 38 -17.24 -19.17 7.63
C ALA A 38 -18.68 -18.70 7.35
N SER A 39 -19.20 -17.69 8.07
CA SER A 39 -20.63 -17.32 7.99
C SER A 39 -20.93 -15.98 7.29
N THR A 40 -19.94 -15.10 7.09
CA THR A 40 -20.23 -13.71 6.68
C THR A 40 -20.08 -13.42 5.19
N TYR A 41 -19.61 -14.38 4.38
CA TYR A 41 -19.27 -14.15 2.96
C TYR A 41 -20.27 -14.69 1.92
N THR A 42 -21.41 -15.26 2.32
CA THR A 42 -22.40 -15.84 1.39
C THR A 42 -23.74 -15.11 1.34
N GLY A 43 -23.79 -13.82 1.71
CA GLY A 43 -25.04 -13.05 1.83
C GLY A 43 -25.33 -11.97 0.79
N GLY A 44 -24.44 -11.71 -0.18
CA GLY A 44 -24.52 -10.46 -0.97
C GLY A 44 -24.48 -10.54 -2.50
N SER A 45 -24.24 -11.71 -3.10
CA SER A 45 -24.01 -11.81 -4.55
C SER A 45 -25.29 -12.16 -5.34
N ARG A 46 -26.33 -11.32 -5.28
CA ARG A 46 -27.56 -11.49 -6.09
C ARG A 46 -28.20 -10.23 -6.68
N SER A 47 -27.48 -9.12 -6.80
CA SER A 47 -28.05 -7.90 -7.41
C SER A 47 -27.13 -7.22 -8.43
N TYR A 48 -26.63 -7.99 -9.39
CA TYR A 48 -26.20 -7.45 -10.69
C TYR A 48 -26.83 -8.33 -11.77
N MET A 49 -28.17 -8.28 -11.87
CA MET A 49 -28.80 -8.64 -13.14
C MET A 49 -28.47 -7.51 -14.11
N LEU A 50 -27.51 -7.76 -14.99
CA LEU A 50 -27.45 -7.13 -16.30
C LEU A 50 -28.86 -7.18 -16.88
N ALA A 51 -29.43 -6.01 -17.22
CA ALA A 51 -30.66 -5.94 -17.96
C ALA A 51 -30.45 -6.68 -19.30
N LEU A 52 -30.93 -7.92 -19.37
CA LEU A 52 -31.17 -8.57 -20.64
C LEU A 52 -32.16 -7.67 -21.38
N ASN A 53 -31.66 -7.01 -22.41
CA ASN A 53 -32.49 -6.26 -23.33
C ASN A 53 -33.21 -7.29 -24.21
N ASP A 54 -34.29 -7.87 -23.67
CA ASP A 54 -35.21 -8.70 -24.46
C ASP A 54 -35.81 -7.81 -25.54
N THR A 55 -35.30 -7.93 -26.75
CA THR A 55 -35.89 -7.36 -27.96
C THR A 55 -37.17 -8.12 -28.28
N GLY A 56 -38.23 -7.83 -27.53
CA GLY A 56 -39.51 -8.52 -27.58
C GLY A 56 -40.67 -7.57 -27.28
N ALA A 57 -41.01 -6.75 -28.27
CA ALA A 57 -42.32 -6.16 -28.53
C ALA A 57 -43.24 -5.79 -27.33
N VAL A 58 -43.23 -4.50 -26.95
CA VAL A 58 -44.45 -3.83 -26.44
C VAL A 58 -44.55 -2.44 -27.07
N LYS A 59 -45.58 -2.26 -27.89
CA LYS A 59 -46.04 -0.95 -28.36
C LYS A 59 -46.77 -0.23 -27.21
N GLU A 60 -46.57 1.09 -27.16
CA GLU A 60 -47.39 2.10 -26.48
C GLU A 60 -47.52 2.02 -24.95
N GLN A 61 -46.70 2.82 -24.27
CA GLN A 61 -47.23 3.83 -23.35
C GLN A 61 -46.18 4.95 -23.17
N ALA A 62 -46.42 6.11 -23.79
CA ALA A 62 -45.66 7.33 -23.54
C ALA A 62 -46.05 7.91 -22.17
N GLY A 63 -45.68 7.21 -21.09
CA GLY A 63 -45.62 7.79 -19.76
C GLY A 63 -44.24 8.39 -19.59
N ALA A 64 -44.16 9.70 -19.33
CA ALA A 64 -42.91 10.32 -18.92
C ALA A 64 -42.41 9.61 -17.66
N THR A 65 -41.41 8.75 -17.82
CA THR A 65 -40.67 8.20 -16.69
C THR A 65 -40.05 9.40 -15.96
N PRO A 66 -40.35 9.60 -14.66
CA PRO A 66 -39.64 10.61 -13.90
C PRO A 66 -38.15 10.31 -14.04
N ALA A 67 -37.38 11.30 -14.50
CA ALA A 67 -35.93 11.21 -14.55
C ALA A 67 -35.46 10.84 -13.15
N MET A 68 -35.16 9.56 -12.96
CA MET A 68 -34.61 9.06 -11.71
C MET A 68 -33.31 9.83 -11.54
N GLN A 69 -33.26 10.73 -10.55
CA GLN A 69 -32.02 11.42 -10.23
C GLN A 69 -30.99 10.32 -10.04
N THR A 70 -30.00 10.25 -10.93
CA THR A 70 -28.83 9.42 -10.73
C THR A 70 -28.22 9.90 -9.43
N ALA A 71 -28.47 9.15 -8.36
CA ALA A 71 -27.82 9.37 -7.08
C ALA A 71 -26.32 9.46 -7.38
N GLU A 72 -25.71 10.57 -6.99
CA GLU A 72 -24.29 10.78 -7.21
C GLU A 72 -23.54 9.62 -6.53
N PHE A 73 -22.65 8.98 -7.29
CA PHE A 73 -21.92 7.84 -6.76
C PHE A 73 -20.97 8.31 -5.67
N GLU A 74 -21.27 7.97 -4.42
CA GLU A 74 -20.36 8.17 -3.30
C GLU A 74 -19.43 6.94 -3.19
N PRO A 75 -18.13 7.10 -3.46
CA PRO A 75 -17.20 5.98 -3.32
C PRO A 75 -17.13 5.53 -1.85
N PRO A 76 -17.06 4.22 -1.58
CA PRO A 76 -16.97 3.72 -0.21
C PRO A 76 -15.68 4.24 0.44
N MET A 77 -15.78 4.78 1.66
CA MET A 77 -14.60 5.29 2.37
C MET A 77 -13.53 4.21 2.58
N PHE A 78 -13.94 2.95 2.78
CA PHE A 78 -13.05 1.82 2.97
C PHE A 78 -13.06 0.91 1.73
N SER A 79 -12.01 1.00 0.93
CA SER A 79 -11.77 0.13 -0.23
C SER A 79 -10.27 -0.19 -0.33
N GLY A 80 -9.91 -1.24 -1.07
CA GLY A 80 -8.50 -1.57 -1.33
C GLY A 80 -7.76 -0.42 -2.01
N SER A 81 -8.42 0.25 -2.97
CA SER A 81 -7.86 1.41 -3.67
C SER A 81 -7.64 2.61 -2.73
N ASN A 82 -8.60 2.91 -1.85
CA ASN A 82 -8.43 3.96 -0.84
C ASN A 82 -7.33 3.63 0.16
N ALA A 83 -7.21 2.36 0.59
CA ALA A 83 -6.12 1.93 1.46
C ALA A 83 -4.75 2.14 0.78
N HIS A 84 -4.59 1.66 -0.45
CA HIS A 84 -3.38 1.88 -1.24
C HIS A 84 -3.03 3.37 -1.37
N LYS A 85 -4.04 4.20 -1.71
CA LYS A 85 -3.94 5.66 -1.80
C LYS A 85 -3.42 6.30 -0.50
N TYR A 86 -4.05 6.03 0.63
CA TYR A 86 -3.65 6.65 1.89
C TYR A 86 -2.29 6.13 2.39
N LEU A 87 -1.97 4.85 2.17
CA LEU A 87 -0.65 4.30 2.49
C LEU A 87 0.45 4.94 1.64
N GLY A 88 0.21 5.16 0.34
CA GLY A 88 1.17 5.83 -0.55
C GLY A 88 1.46 7.26 -0.12
N LEU A 89 0.41 8.05 0.17
CA LEU A 89 0.57 9.41 0.70
C LEU A 89 1.28 9.43 2.06
N GLY A 90 0.89 8.54 2.97
CA GLY A 90 1.53 8.39 4.27
C GLY A 90 3.01 8.03 4.14
N THR A 91 3.37 7.22 3.15
CA THR A 91 4.76 6.85 2.87
C THR A 91 5.58 8.07 2.47
N LEU A 92 5.09 8.89 1.54
CA LEU A 92 5.77 10.14 1.17
C LEU A 92 5.91 11.12 2.34
N ALA A 93 4.86 11.24 3.17
CA ALA A 93 4.93 12.06 4.37
C ALA A 93 6.03 11.57 5.33
N LEU A 94 6.14 10.26 5.53
CA LEU A 94 7.21 9.66 6.35
C LEU A 94 8.59 9.81 5.71
N VAL A 95 8.72 9.75 4.39
CA VAL A 95 10.00 10.03 3.70
C VAL A 95 10.45 11.46 3.98
N VAL A 96 9.56 12.44 3.82
CA VAL A 96 9.86 13.84 4.13
C VAL A 96 10.22 14.02 5.60
N ALA A 97 9.43 13.42 6.50
CA ALA A 97 9.71 13.45 7.95
C ALA A 97 11.08 12.83 8.28
N THR A 98 11.43 11.71 7.64
CA THR A 98 12.73 11.05 7.80
C THR A 98 13.87 11.95 7.34
N ALA A 99 13.71 12.65 6.20
CA ALA A 99 14.72 13.52 5.64
C ALA A 99 15.05 14.72 6.54
N ILE A 100 14.06 15.27 7.23
CA ILE A 100 14.23 16.42 8.14
C ILE A 100 14.49 16.02 9.60
N ALA A 101 14.35 14.73 9.94
CA ALA A 101 14.54 14.26 11.30
C ALA A 101 16.00 14.43 11.78
N PRO A 102 16.22 14.75 13.07
CA PRO A 102 17.56 14.84 13.63
C PRO A 102 18.35 13.55 13.41
N LYS A 103 19.57 13.71 12.90
CA LYS A 103 20.51 12.61 12.68
C LYS A 103 21.50 12.58 13.85
N PRO A 104 21.86 11.38 14.35
CA PRO A 104 22.98 11.24 15.26
C PRO A 104 24.27 11.69 14.56
N ALA A 105 25.28 12.10 15.33
CA ALA A 105 26.57 12.48 14.78
C ALA A 105 27.18 11.31 13.98
N GLU A 106 27.77 11.65 12.83
CA GLU A 106 28.53 10.70 12.02
C GLU A 106 29.84 10.38 12.74
N ILE A 107 30.27 9.12 12.66
CA ILE A 107 31.50 8.64 13.28
C ILE A 107 32.44 8.27 12.14
N GLU A 108 33.31 9.20 11.78
CA GLU A 108 34.15 9.06 10.59
C GLU A 108 35.56 8.55 10.92
N ASP A 109 36.05 8.78 12.14
CA ASP A 109 37.49 8.61 12.46
C ASP A 109 37.83 7.38 13.31
N ARG A 110 36.84 6.54 13.65
CA ARG A 110 37.07 5.29 14.38
C ARG A 110 35.93 4.30 14.21
N ALA A 111 36.18 3.05 14.61
CA ALA A 111 35.11 2.10 14.81
C ALA A 111 34.08 2.65 15.83
N PRO A 112 32.78 2.62 15.51
CA PRO A 112 31.75 3.06 16.43
C PRO A 112 31.67 2.12 17.63
N THR A 113 31.42 2.66 18.82
CA THR A 113 31.11 1.86 20.00
C THR A 113 29.70 1.28 19.89
N GLN A 114 29.41 0.25 20.68
CA GLN A 114 28.07 -0.34 20.72
C GLN A 114 26.99 0.69 21.11
N ALA A 115 27.27 1.55 22.09
CA ALA A 115 26.34 2.59 22.54
C ALA A 115 26.01 3.59 21.41
N GLU A 116 26.98 3.91 20.56
CA GLU A 116 26.78 4.79 19.40
C GLU A 116 25.95 4.12 18.31
N LEU A 117 26.21 2.84 18.01
CA LEU A 117 25.38 2.06 17.10
C LEU A 117 23.93 1.96 17.60
N ASP A 118 23.73 1.76 18.90
CA ASP A 118 22.40 1.68 19.51
C ASP A 118 21.70 3.04 19.46
N ALA A 119 22.42 4.14 19.69
CA ALA A 119 21.90 5.50 19.51
C ALA A 119 21.49 5.76 18.05
N GLN A 120 22.29 5.30 17.08
CA GLN A 120 21.97 5.42 15.65
C GLN A 120 20.71 4.64 15.29
N LYS A 121 20.61 3.38 15.73
CA LYS A 121 19.46 2.50 15.47
C LYS A 121 18.18 2.96 16.16
N SER A 122 18.29 3.66 17.30
CA SER A 122 17.14 4.15 18.07
C SER A 122 16.77 5.61 17.79
N SER A 123 17.55 6.30 16.95
CA SER A 123 17.31 7.67 16.53
C SER A 123 15.94 7.84 15.85
N THR A 124 15.39 9.05 15.93
CA THR A 124 14.13 9.40 15.25
C THR A 124 14.24 9.22 13.74
N HIS A 125 15.36 9.59 13.13
CA HIS A 125 15.65 9.35 11.72
C HIS A 125 15.54 7.85 11.37
N ALA A 126 16.20 6.97 12.14
CA ALA A 126 16.16 5.54 11.88
C ALA A 126 14.76 4.93 12.06
N LYS A 127 14.01 5.37 13.08
CA LYS A 127 12.63 4.92 13.31
C LYS A 127 11.70 5.34 12.18
N LEU A 128 11.76 6.60 11.76
CA LEU A 128 10.95 7.11 10.65
C LEU A 128 11.32 6.43 9.34
N GLY A 129 12.61 6.22 9.06
CA GLY A 129 13.05 5.51 7.86
C GLY A 129 12.54 4.06 7.79
N ARG A 130 12.60 3.32 8.91
CA ARG A 130 12.02 1.97 9.01
C ARG A 130 10.50 1.98 8.83
N ALA A 131 9.81 2.93 9.47
CA ALA A 131 8.37 3.10 9.32
C ALA A 131 8.00 3.43 7.86
N ALA A 132 8.75 4.32 7.21
CA ALA A 132 8.55 4.69 5.81
C ALA A 132 8.74 3.47 4.89
N ALA A 133 9.80 2.67 5.10
CA ALA A 133 10.05 1.48 4.29
C ALA A 133 8.98 0.39 4.50
N ALA A 134 8.53 0.18 5.75
CA ALA A 134 7.43 -0.74 6.05
C ALA A 134 6.12 -0.28 5.40
N LEU A 135 5.83 1.02 5.45
CA LEU A 135 4.64 1.60 4.83
C LEU A 135 4.71 1.56 3.30
N ALA A 136 5.90 1.73 2.72
CA ALA A 136 6.13 1.56 1.28
C ALA A 136 5.82 0.12 0.85
N ALA A 137 6.29 -0.88 1.61
CA ALA A 137 5.99 -2.29 1.34
C ALA A 137 4.48 -2.58 1.45
N ALA A 138 3.80 -2.02 2.45
CA ALA A 138 2.35 -2.13 2.58
C ALA A 138 1.60 -1.44 1.43
N THR A 139 2.07 -0.27 0.99
CA THR A 139 1.53 0.46 -0.17
C THR A 139 1.60 -0.40 -1.43
N VAL A 140 2.76 -0.98 -1.75
CA VAL A 140 2.91 -1.83 -2.94
C VAL A 140 2.06 -3.09 -2.82
N THR A 141 2.02 -3.71 -1.63
CA THR A 141 1.20 -4.91 -1.41
C THR A 141 -0.29 -4.62 -1.61
N THR A 142 -0.79 -3.54 -1.04
CA THR A 142 -2.21 -3.14 -1.20
C THR A 142 -2.52 -2.71 -2.62
N GLY A 143 -1.59 -2.02 -3.30
CA GLY A 143 -1.70 -1.68 -4.72
C GLY A 143 -1.81 -2.93 -5.59
N LEU A 144 -0.91 -3.89 -5.37
CA LEU A 144 -0.92 -5.17 -6.08
C LEU A 144 -2.23 -5.94 -5.88
N LEU A 145 -2.81 -5.89 -4.68
CA LEU A 145 -4.08 -6.57 -4.40
C LEU A 145 -5.29 -5.85 -5.00
N ALA A 146 -5.27 -4.52 -5.04
CA ALA A 146 -6.40 -3.70 -5.49
C ALA A 146 -6.40 -3.46 -7.01
N HIS A 147 -5.21 -3.46 -7.63
CA HIS A 147 -4.97 -3.04 -9.01
C HIS A 147 -4.25 -4.13 -9.82
N TRP A 148 -4.36 -5.41 -9.41
CA TRP A 148 -3.72 -6.52 -10.11
C TRP A 148 -4.13 -6.58 -11.59
N ASP A 149 -5.41 -6.31 -11.86
CA ASP A 149 -6.00 -6.39 -13.19
C ASP A 149 -5.76 -5.13 -14.03
N ASP A 150 -5.08 -4.10 -13.50
CA ASP A 150 -4.76 -2.87 -14.23
C ASP A 150 -3.40 -2.98 -14.94
N PHE A 151 -2.53 -3.91 -14.52
CA PHE A 151 -1.18 -4.08 -15.05
C PHE A 151 -1.14 -5.03 -16.26
N HIS A 152 -0.85 -4.48 -17.44
CA HIS A 152 -0.78 -5.21 -18.70
C HIS A 152 0.51 -4.88 -19.44
N LEU A 153 1.44 -5.85 -19.51
CA LEU A 153 2.74 -5.64 -20.15
C LEU A 153 2.63 -5.34 -21.66
N GLU A 154 1.55 -5.78 -22.29
CA GLU A 154 1.22 -5.51 -23.69
C GLU A 154 0.96 -4.03 -23.99
N ASP A 155 0.55 -3.23 -23.00
CA ASP A 155 0.30 -1.79 -23.15
C ASP A 155 1.61 -0.97 -23.20
N GLY A 156 2.74 -1.63 -22.92
CA GLY A 156 4.08 -1.09 -23.09
C GLY A 156 4.61 -0.32 -21.88
N TRP A 157 5.90 0.05 -21.95
CA TRP A 157 6.63 0.65 -20.83
C TRP A 157 6.34 2.13 -20.58
N THR A 158 5.60 2.79 -21.48
CA THR A 158 5.19 4.18 -21.33
C THR A 158 3.77 4.32 -20.82
N ASP A 159 3.07 3.22 -20.67
CA ASP A 159 1.73 3.21 -20.08
C ASP A 159 1.81 3.70 -18.61
N PRO A 160 0.95 4.67 -18.20
CA PRO A 160 0.97 5.23 -16.86
C PRO A 160 0.80 4.20 -15.74
N ASP A 161 -0.03 3.17 -15.93
CA ASP A 161 -0.31 2.16 -14.90
C ASP A 161 0.88 1.20 -14.76
N ASN A 162 1.49 0.80 -15.86
CA ASN A 162 2.74 0.03 -15.86
C ASN A 162 3.89 0.82 -15.20
N LEU A 163 4.03 2.11 -15.53
CA LEU A 163 5.05 2.97 -14.93
C LEU A 163 4.79 3.21 -13.43
N HIS A 164 3.53 3.39 -13.02
CA HIS A 164 3.15 3.51 -11.62
C HIS A 164 3.55 2.26 -10.84
N ALA A 165 3.19 1.06 -11.34
CA ALA A 165 3.54 -0.19 -10.71
C ALA A 165 5.06 -0.39 -10.61
N LEU A 166 5.79 -0.10 -11.69
CA LEU A 166 7.25 -0.22 -11.75
C LEU A 166 7.94 0.73 -10.78
N LEU A 167 7.64 2.04 -10.87
CA LEU A 167 8.28 3.07 -10.06
C LEU A 167 7.89 2.97 -8.58
N GLY A 168 6.62 2.65 -8.29
CA GLY A 168 6.16 2.41 -6.92
C GLY A 168 6.89 1.23 -6.28
N THR A 169 7.01 0.12 -7.01
CA THR A 169 7.74 -1.08 -6.53
C THR A 169 9.24 -0.82 -6.39
N ALA A 170 9.87 -0.22 -7.40
CA ALA A 170 11.28 0.12 -7.36
C ALA A 170 11.58 1.11 -6.22
N GLY A 171 10.70 2.08 -5.99
CA GLY A 171 10.78 3.03 -4.90
C GLY A 171 10.74 2.35 -3.52
N ALA A 172 9.79 1.44 -3.31
CA ALA A 172 9.69 0.67 -2.08
C ALA A 172 10.94 -0.22 -1.85
N LEU A 173 11.44 -0.88 -2.90
CA LEU A 173 12.66 -1.69 -2.82
C LEU A 173 13.89 -0.84 -2.47
N ALA A 174 14.02 0.34 -3.07
CA ALA A 174 15.09 1.28 -2.74
C ALA A 174 15.01 1.75 -1.28
N MET A 175 13.81 2.01 -0.76
CA MET A 175 13.65 2.37 0.65
C MET A 175 14.00 1.21 1.60
N LEU A 176 13.64 -0.03 1.27
CA LEU A 176 14.05 -1.22 2.02
C LEU A 176 15.59 -1.40 1.99
N ALA A 177 16.20 -1.19 0.82
CA ALA A 177 17.65 -1.24 0.65
C ALA A 177 18.36 -0.12 1.44
N ALA A 178 17.80 1.08 1.48
CA ALA A 178 18.33 2.17 2.30
C ALA A 178 18.34 1.80 3.80
N VAL A 179 17.24 1.22 4.29
CA VAL A 179 17.16 0.77 5.69
C VAL A 179 18.12 -0.37 6.00
N SER A 180 18.37 -1.28 5.06
CA SER A 180 19.32 -2.39 5.27
C SER A 180 20.79 -1.96 5.19
N GLN A 181 21.10 -0.90 4.45
CA GLN A 181 22.44 -0.30 4.35
C GLN A 181 22.77 0.60 5.56
N ALA A 182 21.76 1.15 6.24
CA ALA A 182 21.99 2.03 7.38
C ALA A 182 22.63 1.29 8.58
N PRO A 183 23.55 1.94 9.33
CA PRO A 183 23.94 3.34 9.26
C PRO A 183 25.10 3.65 8.30
N GLU A 184 25.56 2.68 7.50
CA GLU A 184 26.71 2.85 6.61
C GLU A 184 26.44 3.85 5.47
N GLY A 185 27.51 4.33 4.82
CA GLY A 185 27.42 5.33 3.76
C GLY A 185 26.52 4.90 2.58
N GLY A 186 25.84 5.87 1.95
CA GLY A 186 25.04 5.65 0.74
C GLY A 186 23.54 5.44 0.96
N HIS A 187 23.10 5.07 2.16
CA HIS A 187 21.68 4.84 2.45
C HIS A 187 20.79 6.06 2.17
N ALA A 188 21.31 7.28 2.42
CA ALA A 188 20.57 8.52 2.16
C ALA A 188 20.27 8.72 0.66
N GLY A 189 21.23 8.39 -0.22
CA GLY A 189 21.05 8.46 -1.67
C GLY A 189 20.02 7.45 -2.16
N THR A 190 20.16 6.19 -1.72
CA THR A 190 19.19 5.12 -2.04
C THR A 190 17.79 5.46 -1.52
N GLY A 191 17.67 5.99 -0.30
CA GLY A 191 16.40 6.37 0.31
C GLY A 191 15.74 7.55 -0.41
N MET A 192 16.52 8.56 -0.81
CA MET A 192 16.02 9.70 -1.59
C MET A 192 15.56 9.26 -2.98
N ALA A 193 16.34 8.42 -3.68
CA ALA A 193 15.93 7.86 -4.96
C ALA A 193 14.61 7.07 -4.84
N GLY A 194 14.47 6.28 -3.77
CA GLY A 194 13.23 5.56 -3.47
C GLY A 194 12.04 6.49 -3.27
N GLY A 195 12.20 7.52 -2.44
CA GLY A 195 11.17 8.53 -2.21
C GLY A 195 10.75 9.29 -3.47
N ILE A 196 11.71 9.68 -4.32
CA ILE A 196 11.45 10.36 -5.60
C ILE A 196 10.68 9.42 -6.55
N ALA A 197 11.10 8.16 -6.68
CA ALA A 197 10.43 7.19 -7.53
C ALA A 197 8.96 6.98 -7.11
N MET A 198 8.69 6.85 -5.80
CA MET A 198 7.32 6.77 -5.28
C MET A 198 6.52 8.06 -5.54
N GLY A 199 7.16 9.23 -5.42
CA GLY A 199 6.54 10.52 -5.73
C GLY A 199 6.11 10.63 -7.18
N ILE A 200 6.96 10.19 -8.12
CA ILE A 200 6.62 10.13 -9.54
C ILE A 200 5.51 9.11 -9.79
N ALA A 201 5.58 7.92 -9.18
CA ALA A 201 4.53 6.91 -9.32
C ALA A 201 3.15 7.47 -8.97
N ILE A 202 3.02 8.15 -7.82
CA ILE A 202 1.75 8.77 -7.40
C ILE A 202 1.28 9.83 -8.41
N LYS A 203 2.20 10.63 -8.96
CA LYS A 203 1.85 11.69 -9.92
C LYS A 203 1.35 11.16 -11.27
N LEU A 204 1.72 9.94 -11.65
CA LEU A 204 1.31 9.34 -12.93
C LEU A 204 -0.17 8.94 -12.95
N THR A 205 -0.73 8.56 -11.81
CA THR A 205 -2.12 8.11 -11.73
C THR A 205 -3.07 9.15 -11.13
N TRP A 206 -2.54 10.22 -10.50
CA TRP A 206 -3.32 11.29 -9.84
C TRP A 206 -3.01 12.71 -10.34
#